data_AF-A0AA90V3R9-F1
#
_entry.id   AF-A0AA90V3R9-F1
#
_cell.length_a   1.000
_cell.length_b   1.000
_cell.length_c   1.000
_cell.angle_alpha   90.00
_cell.angle_beta   90.00
_cell.angle_gamma   90.00
#
_symmetry.space_group_name_H-M   'P 1'
#
loop_
_entity.id
_entity.type
_entity.pdbx_description
1 polymer ?
#
loop_
_entity_poly.entity_id
_entity_poly.type
_entity_poly.pdbx_seq_one_letter_code
_entity_poly.pdbx_strand_id
1 'polypeptide(L)'
;MKYLVKKSVLLLLVVLAFCACDNSNDNGEVIPPNPQSSKSVVNYTGEVEFVVDAPQIREDIEQDLKANPPFGGSKKYQFIIKKYSTLPALYMLYAVNPEDDKSADGYILDIAGEVESKDNYRLFSAASVLGWYKMDIVPVDTKDGKPVATYDVFMHQNIPVSLVDSKMYFCEDLTEKYRQKFPNEDIHAVVRRLVLSYVNRDDIINE
;
A
#
# COMPACT_ATOMS: atom_id res chain seq x y z
N MET A 1 -0.84 -71.90 -22.92
CA MET A 1 0.19 -71.04 -23.53
C MET A 1 -0.26 -70.38 -24.85
N LYS A 2 -1.51 -69.88 -24.96
CA LYS A 2 -1.99 -69.10 -26.15
C LYS A 2 -2.82 -67.85 -25.81
N TYR A 3 -3.08 -67.56 -24.52
CA TYR A 3 -3.90 -66.42 -24.09
C TYR A 3 -3.11 -65.25 -23.46
N LEU A 4 -1.84 -65.43 -23.11
CA LEU A 4 -1.00 -64.37 -22.54
C LEU A 4 -0.26 -63.52 -23.60
N VAL A 5 -0.10 -64.03 -24.82
CA VAL A 5 0.61 -63.31 -25.91
C VAL A 5 -0.26 -62.23 -26.56
N LYS A 6 -1.60 -62.38 -26.55
CA LYS A 6 -2.52 -61.43 -27.20
C LYS A 6 -2.69 -60.10 -26.43
N LYS A 7 -2.54 -60.09 -25.09
CA LYS A 7 -2.63 -58.84 -24.30
C LYS A 7 -1.37 -57.99 -24.37
N SER A 8 -0.18 -58.60 -24.42
CA SER A 8 1.08 -57.84 -24.53
C SER A 8 1.29 -57.21 -25.91
N VAL A 9 0.81 -57.83 -27.00
CA VAL A 9 0.92 -57.26 -28.35
C VAL A 9 -0.05 -56.09 -28.56
N LEU A 10 -1.25 -56.15 -27.96
CA LEU A 10 -2.21 -55.02 -28.00
C LEU A 10 -1.71 -53.82 -27.17
N LEU A 11 -1.01 -54.07 -26.06
CA LEU A 11 -0.41 -53.02 -25.24
C LEU A 11 0.79 -52.35 -25.95
N LEU A 12 1.58 -53.09 -26.73
CA LEU A 12 2.73 -52.55 -27.48
C LEU A 12 2.30 -51.66 -28.66
N LEU A 13 1.16 -51.97 -29.31
CA LEU A 13 0.64 -51.19 -30.44
C LEU A 13 0.04 -49.83 -30.01
N VAL A 14 -0.46 -49.70 -28.78
CA VAL A 14 -0.94 -48.42 -28.23
C VAL A 14 0.24 -47.48 -27.91
N VAL A 15 1.42 -48.02 -27.60
CA VAL A 15 2.62 -47.22 -27.30
C VAL A 15 3.34 -46.74 -28.57
N LEU A 16 3.28 -47.49 -29.68
CA LEU A 16 3.95 -47.13 -30.93
C LEU A 16 3.15 -46.18 -31.84
N ALA A 17 1.85 -45.98 -31.60
CA ALA A 17 1.00 -45.10 -32.41
C ALA A 17 1.11 -43.60 -32.07
N PHE A 18 1.89 -43.21 -31.05
CA PHE A 18 2.16 -41.80 -30.72
C PHE A 18 3.59 -41.33 -31.07
N CYS A 19 4.36 -42.13 -31.81
CA CYS A 19 5.72 -41.77 -32.23
C CYS A 19 5.88 -41.56 -33.74
N ALA A 20 4.81 -41.28 -34.48
CA ALA A 20 4.92 -40.83 -35.87
C ALA A 20 3.94 -39.69 -36.18
N CYS A 21 4.50 -38.60 -36.71
CA CYS A 21 3.90 -37.32 -37.09
C CYS A 21 3.64 -36.40 -35.88
N ASP A 22 4.39 -35.32 -35.67
CA ASP A 22 4.62 -34.31 -36.69
C ASP A 22 6.10 -33.89 -36.83
N ASN A 23 6.58 -33.91 -38.06
CA ASN A 23 7.72 -33.08 -38.47
C ASN A 23 7.16 -31.67 -38.69
N SER A 24 6.83 -30.94 -37.63
CA SER A 24 6.84 -29.49 -37.70
C SER A 24 8.15 -29.01 -37.11
N ASN A 25 8.92 -28.33 -37.94
CA ASN A 25 10.05 -27.52 -37.51
C ASN A 25 9.48 -26.27 -36.82
N ASP A 26 8.75 -26.46 -35.71
CA ASP A 26 8.50 -25.39 -34.77
C ASP A 26 9.71 -25.40 -33.86
N ASN A 27 10.63 -24.48 -34.12
CA ASN A 27 11.44 -23.93 -33.05
C ASN A 27 10.44 -23.57 -31.96
N GLY A 28 10.30 -24.42 -30.96
CA GLY A 28 9.50 -24.18 -29.77
C GLY A 28 10.17 -23.01 -29.07
N GLU A 29 9.94 -21.82 -29.60
CA GLU A 29 10.11 -20.57 -28.90
C GLU A 29 9.25 -20.79 -27.67
N VAL A 30 9.92 -21.13 -26.56
CA VAL A 30 9.31 -21.13 -25.24
C VAL A 30 8.81 -19.71 -25.11
N ILE A 31 7.54 -19.49 -25.45
CA ILE A 31 6.91 -18.19 -25.34
C ILE A 31 7.06 -17.87 -23.87
N PRO A 32 7.90 -16.89 -23.49
CA PRO A 32 8.04 -16.55 -22.09
C PRO A 32 6.63 -16.21 -21.59
N PRO A 33 6.24 -16.64 -20.37
CA PRO A 33 4.92 -16.33 -19.85
C PRO A 33 4.67 -14.84 -20.05
N ASN A 34 3.60 -14.50 -20.76
CA ASN A 34 3.25 -13.11 -21.02
C ASN A 34 3.18 -12.43 -19.64
N PRO A 35 3.88 -11.29 -19.43
CA PRO A 35 3.95 -10.67 -18.11
C PRO A 35 2.54 -10.46 -17.58
N GLN A 36 2.15 -11.24 -16.56
CA GLN A 36 0.83 -11.10 -15.96
C GLN A 36 0.85 -9.82 -15.14
N SER A 37 0.05 -8.84 -15.54
CA SER A 37 -0.23 -7.63 -14.77
C SER A 37 -1.55 -7.79 -14.03
N SER A 38 -1.61 -7.27 -12.81
CA SER A 38 -2.86 -7.12 -12.08
C SER A 38 -2.94 -5.74 -11.47
N LYS A 39 -4.15 -5.18 -11.44
CA LYS A 39 -4.46 -3.91 -10.79
C LYS A 39 -5.61 -4.12 -9.82
N SER A 40 -5.42 -3.65 -8.58
CA SER A 40 -6.48 -3.59 -7.59
C SER A 40 -6.67 -2.14 -7.15
N VAL A 41 -7.91 -1.66 -7.14
CA VAL A 41 -8.30 -0.35 -6.61
C VAL A 41 -9.12 -0.54 -5.36
N VAL A 42 -8.77 0.18 -4.30
CA VAL A 42 -9.33 0.00 -2.95
C VAL A 42 -9.69 1.37 -2.39
N ASN A 43 -10.95 1.55 -1.98
CA ASN A 43 -11.41 2.80 -1.39
C ASN A 43 -11.19 2.83 0.14
N TYR A 44 -10.74 3.98 0.62
CA TYR A 44 -10.49 4.27 2.03
C TYR A 44 -11.17 5.57 2.44
N THR A 45 -11.64 5.65 3.68
CA THR A 45 -11.93 6.92 4.35
C THR A 45 -10.70 7.40 5.13
N GLY A 46 -10.49 8.70 5.15
CA GLY A 46 -9.41 9.33 5.93
C GLY A 46 -9.94 10.12 7.10
N GLU A 47 -9.35 9.88 8.27
CA GLU A 47 -9.61 10.62 9.50
C GLU A 47 -8.28 11.10 10.10
N VAL A 48 -8.23 12.36 10.53
CA VAL A 48 -7.03 12.92 11.15
C VAL A 48 -7.24 12.96 12.66
N GLU A 49 -6.30 12.37 13.38
CA GLU A 49 -6.23 12.40 14.84
C GLU A 49 -4.96 13.14 15.28
N PHE A 50 -5.03 13.78 16.44
CA PHE A 50 -3.92 14.52 17.03
C PHE A 50 -3.81 14.22 18.53
N VAL A 51 -2.56 14.19 19.00
CA VAL A 51 -2.20 14.22 20.41
C VAL A 51 -1.33 15.46 20.61
N VAL A 52 -1.79 16.35 21.48
CA VAL A 52 -1.08 17.59 21.82
C VAL A 52 -0.94 17.65 23.34
N ASP A 53 0.29 17.46 23.79
CA ASP A 53 0.72 17.64 25.18
C ASP A 53 1.53 18.93 25.27
N ALA A 54 0.79 20.03 25.36
CA ALA A 54 1.31 21.40 25.48
C ALA A 54 0.26 22.26 26.20
N PRO A 55 0.14 22.19 27.53
CA PRO A 55 -1.04 22.68 28.26
C PRO A 55 -1.43 24.14 27.99
N GLN A 56 -0.46 25.02 27.78
CA GLN A 56 -0.69 26.46 27.64
C GLN A 56 -1.13 26.88 26.23
N ILE A 57 -0.72 26.14 25.20
CA ILE A 57 -0.93 26.49 23.78
C ILE A 57 -1.59 25.37 22.98
N ARG A 58 -2.23 24.42 23.69
CA ARG A 58 -2.84 23.24 23.07
C ARG A 58 -3.83 23.60 21.97
N GLU A 59 -4.73 24.54 22.25
CA GLU A 59 -5.79 24.94 21.30
C GLU A 59 -5.20 25.56 20.04
N ASP A 60 -4.17 26.42 20.19
CA ASP A 60 -3.49 27.06 19.05
C ASP A 60 -2.79 26.02 18.16
N ILE A 61 -2.11 25.04 18.77
CA ILE A 61 -1.49 23.93 18.04
C ILE A 61 -2.56 23.10 17.33
N GLU A 62 -3.64 22.70 18.01
CA GLU A 62 -4.71 21.91 17.40
C GLU A 62 -5.38 22.64 16.23
N GLN A 63 -5.54 23.97 16.30
CA GLN A 63 -6.05 24.79 15.20
C GLN A 63 -5.07 24.82 14.01
N ASP A 64 -3.78 25.03 14.26
CA ASP A 64 -2.74 25.01 13.23
C ASP A 64 -2.66 23.64 12.53
N LEU A 65 -2.78 22.54 13.28
CA LEU A 65 -2.83 21.19 12.74
C LEU A 65 -4.05 20.96 11.84
N LYS A 66 -5.24 21.42 12.26
CA LYS A 66 -6.48 21.33 11.47
C LYS A 66 -6.44 22.17 10.20
N ALA A 67 -5.76 23.31 10.24
CA ALA A 67 -5.56 24.18 9.07
C ALA A 67 -4.57 23.59 8.06
N ASN A 68 -3.68 22.69 8.50
CA ASN A 68 -2.63 22.11 7.66
C ASN A 68 -2.68 20.57 7.65
N PRO A 69 -3.79 19.95 7.26
CA PRO A 69 -3.93 18.49 7.32
C PRO A 69 -2.99 17.77 6.34
N PRO A 70 -2.63 16.50 6.62
CA PRO A 70 -1.93 15.65 5.65
C PRO A 70 -2.71 15.54 4.32
N PHE A 71 -1.99 15.49 3.20
CA PHE A 71 -2.54 15.37 1.84
C PHE A 71 -3.72 16.31 1.54
N GLY A 72 -3.63 17.57 1.99
CA GLY A 72 -4.64 18.59 1.70
C GLY A 72 -6.00 18.38 2.38
N GLY A 73 -6.11 17.46 3.34
CA GLY A 73 -7.34 17.29 4.14
C GLY A 73 -8.44 16.51 3.45
N SER A 74 -8.08 15.68 2.49
CA SER A 74 -9.03 14.74 1.88
C SER A 74 -9.64 13.81 2.93
N LYS A 75 -10.91 13.46 2.71
CA LYS A 75 -11.66 12.45 3.49
C LYS A 75 -11.82 11.12 2.75
N LYS A 76 -11.47 11.06 1.47
CA LYS A 76 -11.67 9.91 0.59
C LYS A 76 -10.38 9.63 -0.15
N TYR A 77 -9.94 8.38 -0.08
CA TYR A 77 -8.68 7.97 -0.68
C TYR A 77 -8.90 6.73 -1.55
N GLN A 78 -8.19 6.67 -2.67
CA GLN A 78 -8.10 5.45 -3.47
C GLN A 78 -6.68 4.91 -3.39
N PHE A 79 -6.54 3.70 -2.91
CA PHE A 79 -5.28 2.98 -2.89
C PHE A 79 -5.24 2.02 -4.07
N ILE A 80 -4.25 2.21 -4.95
CA ILE A 80 -4.09 1.40 -6.16
C ILE A 80 -2.81 0.59 -6.03
N ILE A 81 -2.95 -0.72 -6.20
CA ILE A 81 -1.84 -1.67 -6.21
C ILE A 81 -1.69 -2.17 -7.65
N LYS A 82 -0.55 -1.89 -8.27
CA LYS A 82 -0.18 -2.46 -9.57
C LYS A 82 0.92 -3.48 -9.39
N LYS A 83 0.72 -4.70 -9.83
CA LYS A 83 1.73 -5.77 -9.78
C LYS A 83 2.01 -6.27 -11.18
N TYR A 84 3.28 -6.40 -11.51
CA TYR A 84 3.73 -7.11 -12.71
C TYR A 84 4.48 -8.35 -12.25
N SER A 85 4.24 -9.50 -12.90
CA SER A 85 4.79 -10.81 -12.51
C SER A 85 6.29 -10.86 -12.18
N THR A 86 7.09 -9.95 -12.73
CA THR A 86 8.55 -9.89 -12.55
C THR A 86 9.06 -8.65 -11.79
N LEU A 87 8.17 -7.74 -11.37
CA LEU A 87 8.54 -6.48 -10.72
C LEU A 87 7.93 -6.37 -9.31
N PRO A 88 8.56 -5.59 -8.40
CA PRO A 88 7.91 -5.17 -7.16
C PRO A 88 6.55 -4.51 -7.44
N ALA A 89 5.62 -4.68 -6.51
CA ALA A 89 4.33 -4.00 -6.59
C ALA A 89 4.54 -2.48 -6.47
N LEU A 90 3.84 -1.72 -7.31
CA LEU A 90 3.75 -0.27 -7.20
C LEU A 90 2.50 0.09 -6.40
N TYR A 91 2.70 0.85 -5.34
CA TYR A 91 1.66 1.34 -4.44
C TYR A 91 1.41 2.82 -4.71
N MET A 92 0.18 3.15 -5.07
CA MET A 92 -0.23 4.53 -5.32
C MET A 92 -1.40 4.90 -4.41
N LEU A 93 -1.37 6.11 -3.89
CA LEU A 93 -2.43 6.68 -3.06
C LEU A 93 -2.95 7.94 -3.74
N TYR A 94 -4.25 7.99 -3.99
CA TYR A 94 -4.93 9.16 -4.54
C TYR A 94 -5.80 9.78 -3.46
N ALA A 95 -5.51 11.02 -3.10
CA ALA A 95 -6.31 11.81 -2.16
C ALA A 95 -7.35 12.60 -2.97
N VAL A 96 -8.63 12.25 -2.84
CA VAL A 96 -9.71 12.94 -3.57
C VAL A 96 -9.88 14.34 -3.03
N ASN A 97 -9.91 15.34 -3.89
CA ASN A 97 -10.04 16.73 -3.46
C ASN A 97 -11.38 16.92 -2.68
N PRO A 98 -11.34 17.50 -1.48
CA PRO A 98 -12.57 17.73 -0.70
C PRO A 98 -13.54 18.73 -1.36
N GLU A 99 -13.07 19.61 -2.23
CA GLU A 99 -13.86 20.63 -2.93
C GLU A 99 -14.42 20.16 -4.28
N ASP A 100 -13.79 19.14 -4.89
CA ASP A 100 -14.15 18.61 -6.20
C ASP A 100 -13.91 17.08 -6.23
N ASP A 101 -14.99 16.30 -6.29
CA ASP A 101 -14.93 14.84 -6.23
C ASP A 101 -14.37 14.17 -7.50
N LYS A 102 -14.05 14.97 -8.53
CA LYS A 102 -13.44 14.50 -9.79
C LYS A 102 -11.93 14.68 -9.83
N SER A 103 -11.37 15.53 -8.99
CA SER A 103 -9.92 15.73 -8.91
C SER A 103 -9.34 14.96 -7.73
N ALA A 104 -8.12 14.45 -7.92
CA ALA A 104 -7.38 13.77 -6.88
C ALA A 104 -5.89 14.03 -7.04
N ASP A 105 -5.21 14.27 -5.93
CA ASP A 105 -3.76 14.34 -5.91
C ASP A 105 -3.19 12.93 -5.80
N GLY A 106 -2.41 12.52 -6.81
CA GLY A 106 -1.81 11.20 -6.89
C GLY A 106 -0.41 11.16 -6.31
N TYR A 107 -0.14 10.15 -5.48
CA TYR A 107 1.15 9.93 -4.85
C TYR A 107 1.60 8.48 -5.04
N ILE A 108 2.88 8.28 -5.30
CA ILE A 108 3.58 7.00 -5.17
C ILE A 108 4.09 6.90 -3.74
N LEU A 109 3.84 5.75 -3.11
CA LEU A 109 4.37 5.42 -1.79
C LEU A 109 5.65 4.60 -1.98
N ASP A 110 6.78 5.15 -1.57
CA ASP A 110 8.09 4.49 -1.66
C ASP A 110 8.67 4.19 -0.27
N ILE A 111 9.15 2.97 -0.06
CA ILE A 111 9.68 2.55 1.24
C ILE A 111 11.11 3.08 1.36
N ALA A 112 11.27 4.14 2.18
CA ALA A 112 12.56 4.77 2.45
C ALA A 112 13.37 4.04 3.53
N GLY A 113 12.74 3.14 4.30
CA GLY A 113 13.41 2.30 5.28
C GLY A 113 12.48 1.74 6.33
N GLU A 114 13.03 0.98 7.26
CA GLU A 114 12.33 0.57 8.48
C GLU A 114 12.40 1.70 9.53
N VAL A 115 11.41 1.78 10.42
CA VAL A 115 11.46 2.72 11.53
C VAL A 115 11.17 2.00 12.85
N GLU A 116 11.83 2.40 13.92
CA GLU A 116 11.50 1.90 15.25
C GLU A 116 10.23 2.59 15.78
N SER A 117 9.46 1.85 16.57
CA SER A 117 8.30 2.39 17.26
C SER A 117 8.72 3.40 18.33
N LYS A 118 8.60 4.71 18.01
CA LYS A 118 8.83 5.80 18.97
C LYS A 118 7.73 5.84 20.03
N ASP A 119 8.09 6.23 21.25
CA ASP A 119 7.16 6.36 22.37
C ASP A 119 6.02 7.34 22.09
N ASN A 120 6.29 8.42 21.37
CA ASN A 120 5.27 9.41 20.98
C ASN A 120 4.17 8.83 20.09
N TYR A 121 4.47 7.84 19.23
CA TYR A 121 3.44 7.19 18.41
C TYR A 121 2.56 6.24 19.22
N ARG A 122 3.06 5.74 20.36
CA ARG A 122 2.29 4.91 21.30
C ARG A 122 1.26 5.70 22.11
N LEU A 123 1.31 7.04 22.04
CA LEU A 123 0.27 7.90 22.61
C LEU A 123 -1.08 7.70 21.91
N PHE A 124 -1.06 7.26 20.64
CA PHE A 124 -2.27 6.77 20.00
C PHE A 124 -2.56 5.33 20.43
N SER A 125 -3.80 5.06 20.86
CA SER A 125 -4.22 3.67 21.03
C SER A 125 -4.18 2.95 19.66
N ALA A 126 -3.27 1.99 19.54
CA ALA A 126 -3.23 1.07 18.41
C ALA A 126 -2.92 -0.33 18.96
N ALA A 127 -3.95 -1.18 18.96
CA ALA A 127 -3.82 -2.57 19.33
C ALA A 127 -3.10 -3.30 18.19
N SER A 128 -1.82 -3.64 18.39
CA SER A 128 -1.00 -4.47 17.50
C SER A 128 -0.73 -3.88 16.11
N VAL A 129 0.53 -3.51 15.87
CA VAL A 129 1.06 -3.05 14.58
C VAL A 129 2.02 -4.11 14.05
N LEU A 130 1.81 -4.59 12.81
CA LEU A 130 2.61 -5.66 12.21
C LEU A 130 3.92 -5.18 11.57
N GLY A 131 4.06 -3.87 11.30
CA GLY A 131 5.27 -3.30 10.71
C GLY A 131 5.32 -1.78 10.76
N TRP A 132 6.54 -1.25 10.80
CA TRP A 132 6.88 0.18 10.90
C TRP A 132 7.80 0.54 9.74
N TYR A 133 7.31 1.33 8.79
CA TYR A 133 8.08 1.75 7.62
C TYR A 133 8.16 3.26 7.54
N LYS A 134 9.31 3.78 7.13
CA LYS A 134 9.41 5.15 6.63
C LYS A 134 8.95 5.15 5.18
N MET A 135 7.95 5.96 4.86
CA MET A 135 7.33 6.04 3.54
C MET A 135 7.52 7.43 2.96
N ASP A 136 8.23 7.50 1.84
CA ASP A 136 8.35 8.68 1.02
C ASP A 136 7.10 8.86 0.16
N ILE A 137 6.60 10.09 0.10
CA ILE A 137 5.44 10.50 -0.67
C ILE A 137 5.93 11.24 -1.89
N VAL A 138 5.89 10.58 -3.05
CA VAL A 138 6.36 11.15 -4.31
C VAL A 138 5.15 11.48 -5.19
N PRO A 139 4.92 12.73 -5.57
CA PRO A 139 3.81 13.06 -6.46
C PRO A 139 3.94 12.33 -7.80
N VAL A 140 2.83 11.81 -8.32
CA VAL A 140 2.83 11.10 -9.62
C VAL A 140 3.26 12.03 -10.76
N ASP A 141 2.95 13.32 -10.65
CA ASP A 141 3.21 14.32 -11.71
C ASP A 141 4.60 14.98 -11.62
N THR A 142 5.37 14.73 -10.56
CA THR A 142 6.71 15.33 -10.41
C THR A 142 7.75 14.63 -11.28
N LYS A 143 8.37 15.38 -12.19
CA LYS A 143 9.39 14.87 -13.12
C LYS A 143 10.74 14.56 -12.46
N ASP A 144 11.04 15.17 -11.31
CA ASP A 144 12.31 14.96 -10.61
C ASP A 144 12.28 13.79 -9.62
N GLY A 145 11.11 13.18 -9.40
CA GLY A 145 10.93 12.01 -8.55
C GLY A 145 11.24 12.25 -7.07
N LYS A 146 11.27 13.51 -6.62
CA LYS A 146 11.60 13.82 -5.24
C LYS A 146 10.39 13.68 -4.32
N PRO A 147 10.58 13.14 -3.10
CA PRO A 147 9.51 13.13 -2.13
C PRO A 147 9.15 14.56 -1.70
N VAL A 148 7.86 14.83 -1.59
CA VAL A 148 7.34 16.09 -1.01
C VAL A 148 7.15 15.99 0.50
N ALA A 149 7.09 14.77 1.02
CA ALA A 149 6.97 14.47 2.43
C ALA A 149 7.43 13.04 2.70
N THR A 150 7.76 12.76 3.96
CA THR A 150 8.14 11.44 4.45
C THR A 150 7.38 11.19 5.74
N TYR A 151 6.68 10.05 5.82
CA TYR A 151 5.85 9.68 6.96
C TYR A 151 6.36 8.39 7.60
N ASP A 152 6.23 8.27 8.91
CA ASP A 152 6.35 6.98 9.58
C ASP A 152 4.98 6.28 9.46
N VAL A 153 4.92 5.16 8.73
CA VAL A 153 3.68 4.47 8.34
C VAL A 153 3.53 3.13 9.04
N PHE A 154 2.33 2.89 9.58
CA PHE A 154 1.96 1.67 10.28
C PHE A 154 0.80 0.98 9.59
N MET A 155 0.82 -0.35 9.60
CA MET A 155 -0.26 -1.17 9.07
C MET A 155 -0.77 -2.10 10.17
N HIS A 156 -2.06 -2.00 10.49
CA HIS A 156 -2.68 -2.86 11.50
C HIS A 156 -2.94 -4.28 10.97
N GLN A 157 -3.17 -4.43 9.66
CA GLN A 157 -3.28 -5.73 8.99
C GLN A 157 -2.46 -5.73 7.69
N ASN A 158 -1.96 -6.91 7.30
CA ASN A 158 -1.11 -7.06 6.12
C ASN A 158 -1.87 -6.78 4.82
N ILE A 159 -1.38 -5.81 4.04
CA ILE A 159 -1.67 -5.67 2.62
C ILE A 159 -0.64 -6.52 1.86
N PRO A 160 -1.00 -7.50 1.01
CA PRO A 160 -2.29 -7.73 0.35
C PRO A 160 -3.11 -8.90 0.93
N VAL A 161 -2.80 -9.36 2.15
CA VAL A 161 -3.32 -10.61 2.71
C VAL A 161 -4.79 -10.47 3.16
N SER A 162 -5.17 -9.29 3.64
CA SER A 162 -6.57 -8.87 3.83
C SER A 162 -6.70 -7.36 3.72
N LEU A 163 -7.61 -6.89 2.86
CA LEU A 163 -8.01 -5.47 2.80
C LEU A 163 -9.18 -5.17 3.74
N VAL A 164 -9.98 -6.18 4.09
CA VAL A 164 -11.07 -6.08 5.06
C VAL A 164 -10.48 -5.83 6.45
N ASP A 165 -10.98 -4.81 7.15
CA ASP A 165 -10.49 -4.32 8.45
C ASP A 165 -9.05 -3.79 8.44
N SER A 166 -8.44 -3.63 7.26
CA SER A 166 -7.11 -3.05 7.14
C SER A 166 -7.14 -1.55 7.40
N LYS A 167 -6.14 -1.08 8.16
CA LYS A 167 -5.90 0.33 8.44
C LYS A 167 -4.46 0.67 8.18
N MET A 168 -4.25 1.80 7.52
CA MET A 168 -2.93 2.41 7.37
C MET A 168 -2.90 3.69 8.20
N TYR A 169 -1.82 3.88 8.93
CA TYR A 169 -1.61 5.07 9.76
C TYR A 169 -0.38 5.81 9.25
N PHE A 170 -0.56 7.03 8.79
CA PHE A 170 0.55 7.91 8.42
C PHE A 170 0.79 8.85 9.58
N CYS A 171 1.91 8.68 10.27
CA CYS A 171 2.20 9.37 11.51
C CYS A 171 3.33 10.39 11.33
N GLU A 172 3.17 11.54 11.99
CA GLU A 172 4.17 12.59 12.04
C GLU A 172 4.38 13.01 13.49
N ASP A 173 5.64 12.97 13.92
CA ASP A 173 6.05 13.58 15.18
C ASP A 173 6.52 15.01 14.85
N LEU A 174 5.70 15.98 15.24
CA LEU A 174 5.90 17.40 14.99
C LEU A 174 6.42 18.12 16.24
N THR A 175 6.71 17.38 17.32
CA THR A 175 7.09 17.94 18.62
C THR A 175 8.24 18.94 18.49
N GLU A 176 9.32 18.55 17.80
CA GLU A 176 10.49 19.41 17.62
C GLU A 176 10.19 20.64 16.77
N LYS A 177 9.38 20.48 15.71
CA LYS A 177 8.94 21.59 14.86
C LYS A 177 8.17 22.64 15.69
N TYR A 178 7.28 22.20 16.58
CA TYR A 178 6.52 23.11 17.44
C TYR A 178 7.35 23.71 18.56
N ARG A 179 8.32 22.98 19.14
CA ARG A 179 9.29 23.55 20.09
C ARG A 179 10.13 24.65 19.45
N GLN A 180 10.54 24.48 18.20
CA GLN A 180 11.27 25.54 17.47
C GLN A 180 10.38 26.75 17.17
N LYS A 181 9.10 26.52 16.82
CA LYS A 181 8.12 27.59 16.57
C LYS A 181 7.76 28.36 17.85
N PHE A 182 7.72 27.69 19.00
CA PHE A 182 7.33 28.23 20.30
C PHE A 182 8.37 27.88 21.38
N PRO A 183 9.56 28.50 21.36
CA PRO A 183 10.72 28.06 22.16
C PRO A 183 10.58 28.25 23.68
N ASN A 184 9.61 29.05 24.13
CA ASN A 184 9.37 29.31 25.55
C ASN A 184 8.18 28.52 26.12
N GLU A 185 7.51 27.74 25.27
CA GLU A 185 6.30 27.00 25.65
C GLU A 185 6.66 25.59 26.09
N ASP A 186 5.93 25.09 27.10
CA ASP A 186 6.14 23.75 27.63
C ASP A 186 5.43 22.72 26.74
N ILE A 187 6.15 22.25 25.71
CA ILE A 187 5.66 21.28 24.72
C ILE A 187 6.35 19.93 24.97
N HIS A 188 5.57 18.93 25.38
CA HIS A 188 6.06 17.57 25.60
C HIS A 188 5.87 16.68 24.36
N ALA A 189 4.73 16.78 23.69
CA ALA A 189 4.43 16.01 22.49
C ALA A 189 3.45 16.73 21.55
N VAL A 190 3.74 16.70 20.25
CA VAL A 190 2.79 17.08 19.19
C VAL A 190 2.86 16.04 18.10
N VAL A 191 1.87 15.17 18.06
CA VAL A 191 1.84 14.05 17.12
C VAL A 191 0.50 14.09 16.39
N ARG A 192 0.53 13.87 15.07
CA ARG A 192 -0.69 13.65 14.30
C ARG A 192 -0.59 12.35 13.54
N ARG A 193 -1.75 11.74 13.29
CA ARG A 193 -1.86 10.62 12.35
C ARG A 193 -3.03 10.78 11.42
N LEU A 194 -2.83 10.44 10.16
CA LEU A 194 -3.91 10.14 9.24
C LEU A 194 -4.22 8.64 9.33
N VAL A 195 -5.47 8.34 9.67
CA VAL A 195 -6.00 6.97 9.69
C VAL A 195 -6.75 6.75 8.38
N LEU A 196 -6.22 5.87 7.54
CA LEU A 196 -6.94 5.37 6.37
C LEU A 196 -7.65 4.08 6.75
N SER A 197 -8.98 4.10 6.75
CA SER A 197 -9.83 2.94 7.05
C SER A 197 -10.52 2.43 5.80
N TYR A 198 -10.44 1.12 5.59
CA TYR A 198 -11.09 0.47 4.46
C TYR A 198 -12.63 0.60 4.50
N VAL A 199 -13.26 0.80 3.34
CA VAL A 199 -14.72 1.05 3.26
C VAL A 199 -15.54 -0.24 3.17
N ASN A 200 -15.37 -1.09 2.13
CA ASN A 200 -16.12 -2.35 1.98
C ASN A 200 -15.54 -3.30 0.90
N ARG A 201 -15.74 -4.62 1.07
CA ARG A 201 -15.33 -5.72 0.15
C ARG A 201 -15.82 -5.51 -1.29
N ASP A 202 -17.04 -5.03 -1.46
CA ASP A 202 -17.66 -4.80 -2.77
C ASP A 202 -17.07 -3.61 -3.53
N ASP A 203 -16.25 -2.78 -2.86
CA ASP A 203 -15.57 -1.63 -3.44
C ASP A 203 -14.16 -1.97 -3.98
N ILE A 204 -13.79 -3.25 -4.02
CA ILE A 204 -12.54 -3.70 -4.66
C ILE A 204 -12.80 -3.91 -6.15
N ILE A 205 -12.16 -3.09 -6.98
CA ILE A 205 -12.14 -3.28 -8.43
C ILE A 205 -10.83 -4.00 -8.79
N ASN A 206 -10.93 -5.22 -9.30
CA ASN A 206 -9.79 -6.01 -9.79
C ASN A 206 -9.83 -6.06 -11.32
N GLU A 207 -8.71 -5.70 -11.95
CA GLU A 207 -8.48 -5.71 -13.40
C GLU A 207 -7.20 -6.48 -13.75
#